data_AF-A0A5B9W8E5-F1
#
_entry.id   AF-A0A5B9W8E5-F1
#
_cell.length_a   1.000
_cell.length_b   1.000
_cell.length_c   1.000
_cell.angle_alpha   90.00
_cell.angle_beta   90.00
_cell.angle_gamma   90.00
#
_symmetry.space_group_name_H-M   'P 1'
#
loop_
_entity.id
_entity.type
_entity.pdbx_description
1 polymer ?
#
loop_
_entity_poly.entity_id
_entity_poly.type
_entity_poly.pdbx_seq_one_letter_code
_entity_poly.pdbx_strand_id
1 'polypeptide(L)'
;MATFWAFLIYWLVVFVGCYIVIEIAQDQLYDEVTPRVGLKVTAGSFLIAAMLAAFYHRQASASFDTMFTTNFMWTVLQAIVWFAVFTLVFQFHPWHALGLGLATMLLIQGLATMGVNSMLAPTPATAKSPASAVSKPVRQSLAPAAPPAAAPKEGAATPKAQ
;
A
#
# COMPACT_ATOMS: atom_id res chain seq x y z
N MET A 1 -11.92 -10.10 -8.61
CA MET A 1 -10.79 -10.97 -8.19
C MET A 1 -9.95 -10.34 -7.08
N ALA A 2 -9.51 -9.08 -7.19
CA ALA A 2 -8.68 -8.43 -6.17
C ALA A 2 -9.29 -8.46 -4.74
N THR A 3 -10.60 -8.25 -4.61
CA THR A 3 -11.29 -8.29 -3.30
C THR A 3 -11.26 -9.66 -2.63
N PHE A 4 -11.33 -10.74 -3.43
CA PHE A 4 -11.25 -12.10 -2.90
C PHE A 4 -9.85 -12.41 -2.38
N TRP A 5 -8.81 -12.02 -3.12
CA TRP A 5 -7.43 -12.16 -2.66
C TRP A 5 -7.14 -11.30 -1.42
N ALA A 6 -7.61 -10.04 -1.41
CA ALA A 6 -7.51 -9.19 -0.22
C ALA A 6 -8.18 -9.85 0.99
N PHE A 7 -9.40 -10.38 0.81
CA PHE A 7 -10.10 -11.12 1.85
C PHE A 7 -9.29 -12.32 2.36
N LEU A 8 -8.74 -13.17 1.48
CA LEU A 8 -7.95 -14.32 1.90
C LEU A 8 -6.68 -13.92 2.68
N ILE A 9 -5.99 -12.86 2.25
CA ILE A 9 -4.80 -12.35 2.94
C ILE A 9 -5.19 -11.79 4.32
N TYR A 10 -6.22 -10.94 4.38
CA TYR A 10 -6.73 -10.42 5.65
C TYR A 10 -7.16 -11.55 6.58
N TRP A 11 -7.89 -12.54 6.05
CA TRP A 11 -8.37 -13.66 6.84
C TRP A 11 -7.23 -14.49 7.40
N LEU A 12 -6.22 -14.82 6.60
CA LEU A 12 -5.05 -15.56 7.09
C LEU A 12 -4.31 -14.80 8.20
N VAL A 13 -4.01 -13.52 7.99
CA VAL A 13 -3.26 -12.70 8.97
C VAL A 13 -4.06 -12.54 10.26
N VAL A 14 -5.36 -12.22 10.15
CA VAL A 14 -6.23 -12.08 11.32
C VAL A 14 -6.43 -13.41 12.02
N PHE A 15 -6.60 -14.51 11.29
CA PHE A 15 -6.77 -15.84 11.86
C PHE A 15 -5.55 -16.22 12.71
N VAL A 16 -4.35 -16.13 12.14
CA VAL A 16 -3.10 -16.47 12.86
C VAL A 16 -2.88 -15.53 14.03
N GLY A 17 -3.05 -14.22 13.85
CA GLY A 17 -2.86 -13.24 14.91
C GLY A 17 -3.85 -13.42 16.06
N CYS A 18 -5.14 -13.59 15.77
CA CYS A 18 -6.15 -13.86 16.80
C CYS A 18 -5.91 -15.22 17.47
N TYR A 19 -5.53 -16.27 16.73
CA TYR A 19 -5.21 -17.56 17.32
C TYR A 19 -4.14 -17.43 18.40
N ILE A 20 -3.00 -16.81 18.06
CA ILE A 20 -1.86 -16.62 18.97
C ILE A 20 -2.27 -15.76 20.18
N VAL A 21 -2.93 -14.62 19.94
CA VAL A 21 -3.35 -13.71 21.02
C VAL A 21 -4.33 -14.39 21.96
N ILE A 22 -5.30 -15.16 21.44
CA ILE A 22 -6.30 -15.83 22.27
C ILE A 22 -5.65 -16.92 23.11
N GLU A 23 -4.79 -17.76 22.51
CA GLU A 23 -4.06 -18.80 23.23
C GLU A 23 -3.27 -18.20 24.41
N ILE A 24 -2.41 -17.23 24.13
CA ILE A 24 -1.56 -16.62 25.16
C ILE A 24 -2.40 -15.86 26.18
N ALA A 25 -3.39 -15.07 25.76
CA ALA A 25 -4.15 -14.24 26.69
C ALA A 25 -5.09 -15.06 27.58
N GLN A 26 -5.65 -16.16 27.08
CA GLN A 26 -6.55 -17.02 27.86
C GLN A 26 -5.77 -17.82 28.90
N ASP A 27 -4.61 -18.36 28.49
CA ASP A 27 -3.67 -19.00 29.40
C ASP A 27 -3.18 -18.01 30.49
N GLN A 28 -2.70 -16.83 30.11
CA GLN A 28 -2.06 -15.90 31.05
C GLN A 28 -3.04 -15.07 31.92
N LEU A 29 -4.23 -14.74 31.42
CA LEU A 29 -5.18 -13.88 32.15
C LEU A 29 -6.25 -14.67 32.91
N TYR A 30 -6.52 -15.91 32.49
CA TYR A 30 -7.64 -16.71 33.02
C TYR A 30 -7.24 -18.13 33.43
N ASP A 31 -6.02 -18.59 33.10
CA ASP A 31 -5.57 -19.96 33.37
C ASP A 31 -6.53 -21.01 32.74
N GLU A 32 -7.14 -20.64 31.60
CA GLU A 32 -8.19 -21.39 30.93
C GLU A 32 -7.77 -21.83 29.52
N VAL A 33 -8.01 -23.09 29.18
CA VAL A 33 -7.93 -23.57 27.80
C VAL A 33 -9.23 -23.23 27.08
N THR A 34 -9.16 -22.39 26.04
CA THR A 34 -10.37 -21.90 25.35
C THR A 34 -11.15 -23.06 24.72
N PRO A 35 -12.37 -23.39 25.20
CA PRO A 35 -13.14 -24.47 24.61
C PRO A 35 -13.56 -24.08 23.19
N ARG A 36 -13.32 -25.00 22.23
CA ARG A 36 -13.61 -24.80 20.80
C ARG A 36 -12.88 -23.58 20.22
N VAL A 37 -11.63 -23.34 20.66
CA VAL A 37 -10.80 -22.22 20.20
C VAL A 37 -10.79 -22.09 18.68
N GLY A 38 -10.63 -23.19 17.95
CA GLY A 38 -10.63 -23.18 16.49
C GLY A 38 -11.91 -22.60 15.89
N LEU A 39 -13.09 -22.95 16.42
CA LEU A 39 -14.36 -22.43 15.92
C LEU A 39 -14.52 -20.94 16.25
N LYS A 40 -14.22 -20.54 17.49
CA LYS A 40 -14.29 -19.14 17.92
C LYS A 40 -13.35 -18.27 17.10
N VAL A 41 -12.08 -18.67 16.99
CA VAL A 41 -11.05 -17.97 16.20
C VAL A 41 -11.46 -17.88 14.75
N THR A 42 -11.95 -18.97 14.13
CA THR A 42 -12.42 -18.95 12.74
C THR A 42 -13.55 -17.94 12.57
N ALA A 43 -14.57 -17.97 13.43
CA ALA A 43 -15.71 -17.07 13.34
C ALA A 43 -15.31 -15.59 13.54
N GLY A 44 -14.54 -15.30 14.59
CA GLY A 44 -14.11 -13.92 14.90
C GLY A 44 -13.16 -13.36 13.84
N SER A 45 -12.18 -14.15 13.40
CA SER A 45 -11.25 -13.74 12.34
C SER A 45 -11.95 -13.56 11.00
N PHE A 46 -12.93 -14.41 10.66
CA PHE A 46 -13.73 -14.27 9.45
C PHE A 46 -14.52 -12.96 9.45
N LEU A 47 -15.18 -12.60 10.57
CA LEU A 47 -15.93 -11.35 10.69
C LEU A 47 -15.02 -10.12 10.52
N ILE A 48 -13.88 -10.11 11.19
CA ILE A 48 -12.91 -9.01 11.09
C ILE A 48 -12.34 -8.93 9.66
N ALA A 49 -11.97 -10.07 9.07
CA ALA A 49 -11.44 -10.10 7.71
C ALA A 49 -12.45 -9.67 6.66
N ALA A 50 -13.72 -10.05 6.81
CA ALA A 50 -14.81 -9.60 5.95
C ALA A 50 -14.98 -8.08 6.03
N MET A 51 -14.92 -7.51 7.23
CA MET A 51 -14.93 -6.05 7.43
C MET A 51 -13.74 -5.38 6.72
N LEU A 52 -12.52 -5.88 6.95
CA LEU A 52 -11.30 -5.31 6.36
C LEU A 52 -11.32 -5.38 4.82
N ALA A 53 -11.76 -6.50 4.25
CA ALA A 53 -11.90 -6.66 2.81
C ALA A 53 -12.98 -5.73 2.23
N ALA A 54 -14.10 -5.54 2.94
CA ALA A 54 -15.14 -4.59 2.54
C ALA A 54 -14.63 -3.14 2.58
N PHE A 55 -13.84 -2.78 3.59
CA PHE A 55 -13.26 -1.43 3.71
C PHE A 55 -12.21 -1.17 2.64
N TYR A 56 -11.38 -2.18 2.32
CA TYR A 56 -10.45 -2.13 1.21
C TYR A 56 -11.16 -1.86 -0.12
N HIS A 57 -12.25 -2.59 -0.42
CA HIS A 57 -13.03 -2.34 -1.63
C HIS A 57 -13.58 -0.92 -1.68
N ARG A 58 -14.04 -0.36 -0.55
CA ARG A 58 -14.61 0.98 -0.48
C ARG A 58 -13.57 2.10 -0.44
N GLN A 59 -12.28 1.79 -0.59
CA GLN A 59 -11.17 2.73 -0.42
C GLN A 59 -11.18 3.43 0.95
N ALA A 60 -11.87 2.81 1.92
CA ALA A 60 -12.01 3.25 3.31
C ALA A 60 -11.08 2.45 4.24
N SER A 61 -10.12 1.71 3.67
CA SER A 61 -9.10 1.02 4.45
C SER A 61 -8.26 2.06 5.20
N ALA A 62 -8.43 2.11 6.52
CA ALA A 62 -7.50 2.77 7.40
C ALA A 62 -6.18 1.98 7.35
N SER A 63 -5.33 2.33 6.38
CA SER A 63 -3.94 1.89 6.35
C SER A 63 -3.22 2.46 7.58
N PHE A 64 -2.15 1.80 7.99
CA PHE A 64 -1.35 2.24 9.15
C PHE A 64 -0.97 3.74 9.07
N ASP A 65 -0.70 4.25 7.87
CA ASP A 65 -0.33 5.66 7.64
C ASP A 65 -1.51 6.64 7.76
N THR A 66 -2.74 6.18 7.48
CA THR A 66 -3.93 7.05 7.39
C THR A 66 -4.90 6.89 8.55
N MET A 67 -4.69 5.88 9.41
CA MET A 67 -5.64 5.51 10.46
C MET A 67 -5.84 6.58 11.54
N PHE A 68 -4.83 7.40 11.82
CA PHE A 68 -4.91 8.49 12.80
C PHE A 68 -5.06 9.89 12.17
N THR A 69 -5.24 9.95 10.85
CA THR A 69 -5.35 11.19 10.10
C THR A 69 -6.62 11.18 9.26
N THR A 70 -6.51 10.92 7.97
CA THR A 70 -7.61 11.04 6.99
C THR A 70 -8.72 10.02 7.20
N ASN A 71 -8.41 8.83 7.75
CA ASN A 71 -9.37 7.74 7.93
C ASN A 71 -9.78 7.52 9.40
N PHE A 72 -9.64 8.53 10.27
CA PHE A 72 -9.88 8.40 11.71
C PHE A 72 -11.25 7.82 12.08
N MET A 73 -12.34 8.27 11.42
CA MET A 73 -13.69 7.74 11.68
C MET A 73 -13.81 6.23 11.37
N TRP A 74 -13.17 5.77 10.30
CA TRP A 74 -13.14 4.35 9.96
C TRP A 74 -12.30 3.55 10.96
N THR A 75 -11.21 4.13 11.46
CA THR A 75 -10.39 3.52 12.52
C THR A 75 -11.18 3.35 13.81
N VAL A 76 -11.97 4.36 14.22
CA VAL A 76 -12.85 4.25 15.39
C VAL A 76 -13.89 3.16 15.20
N LEU A 77 -14.52 3.08 14.03
CA LEU A 77 -15.47 2.00 13.74
C LEU A 77 -14.79 0.62 13.80
N GLN A 78 -13.58 0.50 13.26
CA GLN A 78 -12.81 -0.74 13.39
C GLN A 78 -12.54 -1.06 14.85
N ALA A 79 -12.04 -0.13 15.65
CA ALA A 79 -11.81 -0.31 17.08
C ALA A 79 -13.06 -0.84 17.80
N ILE A 80 -14.24 -0.31 17.48
CA ILE A 80 -15.52 -0.80 18.03
C ILE A 80 -15.80 -2.25 17.60
N VAL A 81 -15.61 -2.58 16.33
CA VAL A 81 -15.83 -3.96 15.83
C VAL A 81 -14.84 -4.94 16.45
N TRP A 82 -13.57 -4.57 16.54
CA TRP A 82 -12.53 -5.37 17.20
C TRP A 82 -12.87 -5.62 18.67
N PHE A 83 -13.25 -4.58 19.40
CA PHE A 83 -13.72 -4.69 20.78
C PHE A 83 -14.95 -5.62 20.90
N ALA A 84 -15.93 -5.46 20.01
CA ALA A 84 -17.13 -6.28 20.01
C ALA A 84 -16.82 -7.76 19.72
N VAL A 85 -15.92 -8.05 18.79
CA VAL A 85 -15.50 -9.44 18.50
C VAL A 85 -14.75 -10.04 19.69
N PHE A 86 -13.82 -9.30 20.30
CA PHE A 86 -13.09 -9.78 21.47
C PHE A 86 -14.02 -10.02 22.67
N THR A 87 -15.03 -9.18 22.85
CA THR A 87 -15.98 -9.31 23.96
C THR A 87 -17.02 -10.40 23.70
N LEU A 88 -17.67 -10.41 22.53
CA LEU A 88 -18.83 -11.27 22.28
C LEU A 88 -18.45 -12.64 21.71
N VAL A 89 -17.46 -12.69 20.81
CA VAL A 89 -17.06 -13.95 20.14
C VAL A 89 -16.00 -14.67 20.95
N PHE A 90 -14.97 -13.94 21.37
CA PHE A 90 -13.87 -14.52 22.16
C PHE A 90 -14.16 -14.55 23.67
N GLN A 91 -15.22 -13.86 24.12
CA GLN A 91 -15.71 -13.91 25.51
C GLN A 91 -14.70 -13.37 26.53
N PHE A 92 -13.83 -12.44 26.13
CA PHE A 92 -12.98 -11.73 27.08
C PHE A 92 -13.79 -10.76 27.95
N HIS A 93 -13.33 -10.54 29.18
CA HIS A 93 -13.87 -9.49 30.03
C HIS A 93 -13.67 -8.12 29.35
N PRO A 94 -14.65 -7.19 29.37
CA PRO A 94 -14.60 -5.95 28.60
C PRO A 94 -13.30 -5.14 28.75
N TRP A 95 -12.73 -5.07 29.96
CA TRP A 95 -11.46 -4.38 30.18
C TRP A 95 -10.29 -5.01 29.42
N HIS A 96 -10.19 -6.34 29.39
CA HIS A 96 -9.16 -7.04 28.64
C HIS A 96 -9.46 -7.01 27.13
N ALA A 97 -10.72 -7.14 26.75
CA ALA A 97 -11.15 -7.04 25.36
C ALA A 97 -10.81 -5.67 24.74
N LEU A 98 -10.92 -4.59 25.52
CA LEU A 98 -10.54 -3.26 25.09
C LEU A 98 -9.02 -3.16 24.87
N GLY A 99 -8.23 -3.57 25.85
CA GLY A 99 -6.76 -3.54 25.74
C GLY A 99 -6.23 -4.45 24.63
N LEU A 100 -6.57 -5.75 24.69
CA LEU A 100 -6.12 -6.75 23.72
C LEU A 100 -6.70 -6.51 22.35
N GLY A 101 -7.98 -6.16 22.24
CA GLY A 101 -8.62 -5.88 20.96
C GLY A 101 -7.97 -4.72 20.23
N LEU A 102 -7.71 -3.59 20.91
CA LEU A 102 -7.05 -2.44 20.31
C LEU A 102 -5.58 -2.71 19.98
N ALA A 103 -4.83 -3.36 20.88
CA ALA A 103 -3.43 -3.71 20.63
C ALA A 103 -3.30 -4.65 19.42
N THR A 104 -4.16 -5.67 19.36
CA THR A 104 -4.18 -6.65 18.27
C THR A 104 -4.60 -6.01 16.96
N MET A 105 -5.60 -5.12 17.00
CA MET A 105 -6.04 -4.32 15.85
C MET A 105 -4.86 -3.55 15.26
N LEU A 106 -4.13 -2.77 16.06
CA LEU A 106 -3.00 -1.97 15.58
C LEU A 106 -1.86 -2.82 15.00
N LEU A 107 -1.53 -3.94 15.63
CA LEU A 107 -0.50 -4.87 15.14
C LEU A 107 -0.89 -5.46 13.78
N ILE A 108 -2.12 -5.97 13.68
CA ILE A 108 -2.62 -6.58 12.44
C ILE A 108 -2.80 -5.53 11.35
N GLN A 109 -3.18 -4.29 11.68
CA GLN A 109 -3.28 -3.20 10.72
C GLN A 109 -1.97 -3.00 9.96
N GLY A 110 -0.82 -2.98 10.67
CA GLY A 110 0.49 -2.86 10.05
C GLY A 110 0.82 -4.05 9.14
N LEU A 111 0.74 -5.27 9.69
CA LEU A 111 1.06 -6.51 8.98
C LEU A 111 0.19 -6.74 7.74
N ALA A 112 -1.13 -6.60 7.90
CA ALA A 112 -2.07 -6.88 6.83
C ALA A 112 -2.02 -5.82 5.72
N THR A 113 -1.79 -4.55 6.07
CA THR A 113 -1.62 -3.49 5.06
C THR A 113 -0.39 -3.76 4.19
N MET A 114 0.74 -4.15 4.80
CA MET A 114 1.96 -4.50 4.06
C MET A 114 1.74 -5.72 3.17
N GLY A 115 1.09 -6.78 3.67
CA GLY A 115 0.82 -7.99 2.90
C GLY A 115 -0.09 -7.74 1.68
N VAL A 116 -1.18 -7.00 1.87
CA VAL A 116 -2.12 -6.67 0.79
C VAL A 116 -1.48 -5.73 -0.22
N ASN A 117 -0.76 -4.70 0.21
CA ASN A 117 -0.05 -3.80 -0.70
C ASN A 117 1.04 -4.54 -1.49
N SER A 118 1.79 -5.45 -0.86
CA SER A 118 2.83 -6.21 -1.57
C SER A 118 2.26 -7.10 -2.68
N MET A 119 1.05 -7.63 -2.52
CA MET A 119 0.47 -8.59 -3.47
C MET A 119 -0.45 -7.94 -4.50
N LEU A 120 -1.13 -6.84 -4.14
CA LEU A 120 -2.17 -6.24 -4.97
C LEU A 120 -1.81 -4.83 -5.47
N ALA A 121 -0.70 -4.23 -5.04
CA ALA A 121 -0.27 -2.95 -5.59
C ALA A 121 0.04 -3.12 -7.09
N PRO A 122 -0.46 -2.21 -7.94
CA PRO A 122 -0.07 -2.18 -9.35
C PRO A 122 1.45 -2.08 -9.44
N THR A 123 2.09 -2.98 -10.19
CA THR A 123 3.50 -2.83 -10.53
C THR A 123 3.67 -1.46 -11.17
N PRO A 124 4.54 -0.56 -10.63
CA PRO A 124 4.76 0.72 -11.27
C PRO A 124 5.21 0.43 -12.68
N ALA A 125 4.42 0.85 -13.66
CA ALA A 125 4.80 0.74 -15.06
C ALA A 125 6.16 1.43 -15.15
N THR A 126 7.22 0.63 -15.40
CA THR A 126 8.53 1.19 -15.70
C THR A 126 8.27 2.19 -16.81
N ALA A 127 8.41 3.47 -16.49
CA ALA A 127 8.28 4.48 -17.52
C ALA A 127 9.31 4.09 -18.56
N LYS A 128 8.84 3.58 -19.71
CA LYS A 128 9.63 3.54 -20.93
C LYS A 128 9.79 5.01 -21.32
N SER A 129 10.60 5.73 -20.55
CA SER A 129 11.16 6.98 -20.99
C SER A 129 12.07 6.55 -22.14
N PRO A 130 11.74 6.84 -23.40
CA PRO A 130 12.75 6.71 -24.43
C PRO A 130 13.90 7.61 -23.98
N ALA A 131 15.11 7.06 -23.90
CA ALA A 131 16.32 7.83 -23.68
C ALA A 131 16.51 8.76 -24.89
N SER A 132 15.79 9.89 -24.92
CA SER A 132 16.00 10.98 -25.86
C SER A 132 16.41 12.22 -25.08
N ALA A 133 17.42 12.06 -24.24
CA ALA A 133 18.31 13.17 -23.90
C ALA A 133 19.46 13.15 -24.90
N VAL A 134 19.19 13.47 -26.18
CA VAL A 134 20.24 13.97 -27.06
C VAL A 134 20.40 15.45 -26.71
N SER A 135 21.18 15.70 -25.67
CA SER A 135 21.69 17.02 -25.34
C SER A 135 22.40 17.58 -26.58
N LYS A 136 21.92 18.73 -27.08
CA LYS A 136 22.64 19.51 -28.09
C LYS A 136 24.08 19.71 -27.60
N PRO A 137 25.12 19.37 -28.38
CA PRO A 137 26.49 19.65 -27.97
C PRO A 137 26.69 21.16 -27.89
N VAL A 138 26.81 21.67 -26.67
CA VAL A 138 27.21 23.04 -26.36
C VAL A 138 28.71 23.16 -26.59
N ARG A 139 29.14 23.19 -27.86
CA ARG A 139 30.52 23.52 -28.24
C ARG A 139 30.53 24.17 -29.62
N GLN A 140 30.11 25.44 -29.67
CA GLN A 140 30.22 26.25 -30.88
C GLN A 140 30.72 27.67 -30.58
N SER A 141 31.53 27.85 -29.52
CA SER A 141 32.06 29.15 -29.12
C SER A 141 33.59 29.25 -29.07
N LEU A 142 34.35 28.24 -29.52
CA LEU A 142 35.82 28.26 -29.51
C LEU A 142 36.48 27.91 -30.85
N ALA A 143 35.79 28.10 -31.98
CA ALA A 143 36.46 28.07 -33.28
C ALA A 143 36.96 29.48 -33.64
N PRO A 144 38.26 29.68 -33.93
CA PRO A 144 38.79 30.95 -34.42
C PRO A 144 38.09 31.33 -35.73
N ALA A 145 37.73 32.61 -35.89
CA ALA A 145 37.19 33.13 -37.14
C ALA A 145 38.17 32.88 -38.29
N ALA A 146 37.69 32.22 -39.35
CA ALA A 146 38.48 32.03 -40.56
C ALA A 146 38.73 33.39 -41.25
N PRO A 147 39.92 33.65 -41.81
CA PRO A 147 40.21 34.90 -42.52
C PRO A 147 39.40 34.99 -43.82
N PRO A 148 39.06 36.21 -44.30
CA PRO A 148 38.31 36.39 -45.53
C PRO A 148 39.15 35.93 -46.74
N ALA A 149 38.61 34.97 -47.50
CA ALA A 149 39.20 34.52 -48.75
C ALA A 149 39.07 35.61 -49.84
N ALA A 150 40.19 35.86 -50.51
CA ALA A 150 40.37 36.87 -51.54
C ALA A 150 39.43 36.67 -52.75
N ALA A 151 39.05 37.79 -53.35
CA ALA A 151 38.17 37.89 -54.52
C ALA A 151 38.72 37.14 -55.75
N PRO A 152 37.87 36.51 -56.58
CA PRO A 152 38.21 36.16 -57.95
C PRO A 152 38.07 37.40 -58.85
N LYS A 153 39.13 37.77 -59.56
CA LYS A 153 39.09 38.74 -60.68
C LYS A 153 39.07 38.03 -62.03
N GLU A 154 38.23 38.58 -62.91
CA GLU A 154 38.23 38.56 -64.40
C GLU A 154 38.10 37.21 -65.10
N GLY A 155 37.29 37.01 -66.14
CA GLY A 155 36.43 37.79 -67.05
C GLY A 155 35.90 36.75 -68.07
N ALA A 156 34.96 36.95 -69.00
CA ALA A 156 34.34 38.11 -69.57
C ALA A 156 33.06 37.66 -70.34
N ALA A 157 32.15 38.63 -70.53
CA ALA A 157 31.31 38.83 -71.73
C ALA A 157 30.11 37.89 -72.06
N THR A 158 28.90 38.30 -71.62
CA THR A 158 27.68 38.69 -72.42
C THR A 158 27.07 37.77 -73.52
N PRO A 159 25.80 37.99 -73.99
CA PRO A 159 24.55 38.42 -73.34
C PRO A 159 23.23 37.77 -73.90
N LYS A 160 22.09 38.03 -73.21
CA LYS A 160 20.66 38.18 -73.66
C LYS A 160 19.93 37.10 -74.48
N ALA A 161 18.71 36.75 -74.05
CA ALA A 161 17.40 37.13 -74.63
C ALA A 161 16.26 36.37 -73.89
N GLN A 162 15.32 37.09 -73.28
CA GLN A 162 13.86 37.14 -73.61
C GLN A 162 13.10 35.82 -73.42
#